data_AF-A0AB72ZR03-F1
#
_entry.id   AF-A0AB72ZR03-F1
#
_cell.length_a   1.000
_cell.length_b   1.000
_cell.length_c   1.000
_cell.angle_alpha   90.00
_cell.angle_beta   90.00
_cell.angle_gamma   90.00
#
_symmetry.space_group_name_H-M   'P 1'
#
loop_
_entity.id
_entity.type
_entity.pdbx_description
1 polymer ?
#
loop_
_entity_poly.entity_id
_entity_poly.type
_entity_poly.pdbx_seq_one_letter_code
_entity_poly.pdbx_strand_id
1 'polypeptide(L)'
;MELLARKAITITSTEDEIKITVKKRITLNAGGSYITLDENRIESGTAGEYLTKAGYYGRLDKAKLPTEFPALAAKAKPPTQKYPFS
;
A
#
# COMPACT_ATOMS: atom_id res chain seq x y z
N MET A 1 -3.79 7.19 -30.70
CA MET A 1 -4.95 8.10 -30.67
C MET A 1 -4.79 8.97 -29.43
N GLU A 2 -4.88 10.28 -29.57
CA GLU A 2 -4.63 11.24 -28.48
C GLU A 2 -5.81 12.20 -28.37
N LEU A 3 -6.18 12.57 -27.14
CA LEU A 3 -7.27 13.50 -26.86
C LEU A 3 -6.65 14.76 -26.23
N LEU A 4 -6.60 15.85 -26.99
CA LEU A 4 -5.94 17.10 -26.62
C LEU A 4 -6.94 18.25 -26.75
N ALA A 5 -7.07 19.08 -25.73
CA ALA A 5 -7.88 20.30 -25.78
C ALA A 5 -7.15 21.46 -25.10
N ARG A 6 -7.39 22.69 -25.58
CA ARG A 6 -6.80 23.92 -25.01
C ARG A 6 -7.46 24.39 -23.72
N LYS A 7 -8.67 23.90 -23.41
CA LYS A 7 -9.46 24.33 -22.24
C LYS A 7 -9.88 23.13 -21.41
N ALA A 8 -10.88 22.39 -21.88
CA ALA A 8 -11.46 21.28 -21.15
C ALA A 8 -11.79 20.12 -22.08
N ILE A 9 -11.73 18.92 -21.53
CA ILE A 9 -12.23 17.68 -22.11
C ILE A 9 -13.27 17.16 -21.13
N THR A 10 -14.50 16.94 -21.60
CA THR A 10 -15.59 16.38 -20.80
C THR A 10 -15.97 15.04 -21.41
N ILE A 11 -15.87 13.97 -20.63
CA ILE A 11 -16.31 12.63 -21.01
C ILE A 11 -17.50 12.30 -20.12
N THR A 12 -18.70 12.22 -20.71
CA THR A 12 -19.95 11.95 -20.01
C THR A 12 -20.69 10.84 -20.71
N SER A 13 -21.10 9.81 -19.96
CA SER A 13 -22.09 8.82 -20.39
C SER A 13 -23.45 9.24 -19.84
N THR A 14 -24.47 9.31 -20.69
CA THR A 14 -25.82 9.72 -20.30
C THR A 14 -26.74 8.56 -19.95
N GLU A 15 -26.39 7.34 -20.36
CA GLU A 15 -27.27 6.17 -20.27
C GLU A 15 -26.63 4.99 -19.56
N ASP A 16 -25.32 4.78 -19.75
CA ASP A 16 -24.61 3.61 -19.23
C ASP A 16 -23.25 4.03 -18.62
N GLU A 17 -22.15 3.37 -18.96
CA GLU A 17 -20.87 3.51 -18.26
C GLU A 17 -19.72 4.10 -19.10
N ILE A 18 -18.68 4.57 -18.41
CA ILE A 18 -17.39 4.93 -19.01
C ILE A 18 -16.35 3.90 -18.57
N LYS A 19 -15.91 3.04 -19.49
CA LYS A 19 -14.85 2.05 -19.26
C LYS A 19 -13.51 2.52 -19.82
N ILE A 20 -12.52 2.68 -18.95
CA ILE A 20 -11.14 2.95 -19.33
C ILE A 20 -10.32 1.67 -19.11
N THR A 21 -10.05 0.94 -20.20
CA THR A 21 -9.26 -0.31 -20.15
C THR A 21 -7.88 -0.07 -20.73
N VAL A 22 -6.84 -0.42 -19.98
CA VAL A 22 -5.44 -0.33 -20.41
C VAL A 22 -4.73 -1.65 -20.19
N LYS A 23 -3.63 -1.87 -20.91
CA LYS A 23 -2.80 -3.07 -20.72
C LYS A 23 -1.77 -2.94 -19.60
N LYS A 24 -1.24 -1.74 -19.36
CA LYS A 24 -0.08 -1.53 -18.47
C LYS A 24 -0.42 -0.69 -17.23
N ARG A 25 -0.82 0.57 -17.45
CA ARG A 25 -0.96 1.58 -16.41
C ARG A 25 -1.98 2.64 -16.79
N ILE A 26 -2.80 3.07 -15.83
CA ILE A 26 -3.55 4.34 -15.87
C ILE A 26 -2.88 5.32 -14.92
N THR A 27 -2.75 6.58 -15.34
CA THR A 27 -2.26 7.67 -14.51
C THR A 27 -3.16 8.88 -14.69
N LEU A 28 -3.79 9.32 -13.61
CA LEU A 28 -4.63 10.51 -13.54
C LEU A 28 -3.87 11.59 -12.79
N ASN A 29 -3.40 12.62 -13.48
CA ASN A 29 -2.60 13.70 -12.90
C ASN A 29 -3.40 15.01 -12.87
N ALA A 30 -3.33 15.74 -11.76
CA ALA A 30 -3.90 17.08 -11.64
C ALA A 30 -3.15 17.89 -10.58
N GLY A 31 -2.63 19.08 -10.95
CA GLY A 31 -2.08 20.03 -9.98
C GLY A 31 -0.95 19.52 -9.09
N GLY A 32 -0.18 18.53 -9.55
CA GLY A 32 0.89 17.87 -8.77
C GLY A 32 0.44 16.63 -7.97
N SER A 33 -0.86 16.39 -7.88
CA SER A 33 -1.42 15.16 -7.33
C SER A 33 -1.66 14.12 -8.43
N TYR A 34 -1.65 12.85 -8.06
CA TYR A 34 -1.87 11.76 -8.98
C TYR A 34 -2.56 10.55 -8.37
N ILE A 35 -3.19 9.77 -9.25
CA ILE A 35 -3.66 8.40 -8.97
C ILE A 35 -3.12 7.49 -10.07
N THR A 36 -2.43 6.43 -9.69
CA THR A 36 -1.89 5.42 -10.61
C THR A 36 -2.49 4.05 -10.31
N LEU A 37 -2.94 3.37 -11.36
CA LEU A 37 -3.39 1.99 -11.32
C LEU A 37 -2.50 1.16 -12.23
N ASP A 38 -1.83 0.18 -11.64
CA ASP A 38 -0.96 -0.80 -12.29
C ASP A 38 -1.47 -2.21 -12.04
N GLU A 39 -0.88 -3.19 -12.72
CA GLU A 39 -1.22 -4.62 -12.61
C GLU A 39 -1.37 -5.11 -11.16
N ASN A 40 -0.56 -4.57 -10.25
CA ASN A 40 -0.47 -5.07 -8.86
C ASN A 40 -0.79 -4.02 -7.80
N ARG A 41 -1.08 -2.76 -8.17
CA ARG A 41 -1.12 -1.67 -7.20
C ARG A 41 -2.04 -0.53 -7.61
N ILE A 42 -2.73 0.01 -6.60
CA ILE A 42 -3.37 1.31 -6.64
C ILE A 42 -2.56 2.24 -5.73
N GLU A 43 -2.17 3.41 -6.24
CA GLU A 43 -1.42 4.41 -5.50
C GLU A 43 -2.04 5.79 -5.72
N SER A 44 -2.20 6.55 -4.63
CA SER A 44 -2.62 7.95 -4.64
C SER A 44 -1.58 8.80 -3.93
N GLY A 45 -1.07 9.83 -4.62
CA GLY A 45 -0.07 10.76 -4.11
C GLY A 45 -0.56 12.21 -4.21
N THR A 46 -0.33 12.98 -3.16
CA THR A 46 -0.62 14.42 -3.11
C THR A 46 0.45 15.11 -2.27
N ALA A 47 0.82 16.34 -2.64
CA ALA A 47 1.73 17.15 -1.83
C ALA A 47 1.02 17.76 -0.60
N GLY A 48 -0.30 17.90 -0.67
CA GLY A 48 -1.14 18.45 0.39
C GLY A 48 -1.89 17.36 1.17
N GLU A 49 -3.10 17.70 1.60
CA GLU A 49 -3.97 16.81 2.35
C GLU A 49 -4.67 15.79 1.44
N TYR A 50 -4.84 14.55 1.93
CA TYR A 50 -5.67 13.51 1.31
C TYR A 50 -6.97 13.33 2.09
N LEU A 51 -8.01 14.09 1.73
CA LEU A 51 -9.29 14.08 2.42
C LEU A 51 -10.16 12.90 1.96
N THR A 52 -10.34 11.90 2.82
CA THR A 52 -11.28 10.79 2.57
C THR A 52 -12.48 10.90 3.52
N LYS A 53 -13.69 10.95 2.96
CA LYS A 53 -14.95 10.94 3.72
C LYS A 53 -15.66 9.60 3.50
N ALA A 54 -15.78 8.80 4.55
CA ALA A 54 -16.50 7.53 4.51
C ALA A 54 -17.36 7.36 5.77
N GLY A 55 -18.57 6.79 5.60
CA GLY A 55 -19.45 6.45 6.73
C GLY A 55 -18.97 5.23 7.53
N TYR A 56 -18.11 4.40 6.94
CA TYR A 56 -17.48 3.26 7.58
C TYR A 56 -16.11 3.00 6.94
N TYR A 57 -15.11 2.74 7.77
CA TYR A 57 -13.82 2.20 7.34
C TYR A 57 -13.71 0.77 7.85
N GLY A 58 -13.67 -0.19 6.93
CA GLY A 58 -13.35 -1.58 7.28
C GLY A 58 -11.96 -1.64 7.89
N ARG A 59 -11.87 -2.03 9.17
CA ARG A 59 -10.57 -2.33 9.78
C ARG A 59 -10.24 -3.78 9.47
N LEU A 60 -9.14 -3.99 8.76
CA LEU A 60 -8.53 -5.30 8.65
C LEU A 60 -7.66 -5.55 9.88
N ASP A 61 -7.64 -6.78 10.36
CA ASP A 61 -6.70 -7.20 11.39
C ASP A 61 -5.26 -7.09 10.87
N LYS A 62 -4.30 -6.96 11.80
CA LYS A 62 -2.88 -6.87 11.45
C LYS A 62 -2.49 -8.04 10.53
N ALA A 63 -1.78 -7.73 9.46
CA ALA A 63 -1.16 -8.75 8.62
C ALA A 63 -0.26 -9.64 9.49
N LYS A 64 -0.62 -10.93 9.62
CA LYS A 64 0.20 -11.92 10.30
C LYS A 64 1.10 -12.58 9.27
N LEU A 65 2.38 -12.23 9.28
CA LEU A 65 3.40 -13.06 8.64
C LEU A 65 3.81 -14.13 9.68
N PRO A 66 3.58 -15.44 9.46
CA PRO A 66 4.14 -16.46 10.33
C PRO A 66 5.67 -16.39 10.22
N THR A 67 6.29 -15.71 11.18
CA THR A 67 7.75 -15.67 11.29
C THR A 67 8.14 -16.84 12.18
N GLU A 68 8.80 -17.84 11.62
CA GLU A 68 9.44 -18.87 12.42
C GLU A 68 10.57 -18.21 13.20
N PHE A 69 10.40 -18.09 14.51
CA PHE A 69 11.48 -17.67 15.38
C PHE A 69 12.51 -18.80 15.45
N PRO A 70 13.78 -18.57 15.09
CA PRO A 70 14.81 -19.58 15.28
C PRO A 70 14.93 -19.89 16.77
N ALA A 71 14.93 -21.18 17.11
CA ALA A 71 15.10 -21.62 18.48
C ALA A 71 16.47 -21.15 19.00
N LEU A 72 16.47 -20.31 20.04
CA LEU A 72 17.70 -19.95 20.73
C LEU A 72 18.26 -21.19 21.42
N ALA A 73 19.56 -21.45 21.25
CA ALA A 73 20.24 -22.56 21.92
C ALA A 73 20.03 -22.47 23.43
N ALA A 74 19.70 -23.60 24.06
CA ALA A 74 19.52 -23.69 25.50
C ALA A 74 20.77 -23.14 26.22
N LYS A 75 20.57 -22.27 27.22
CA LYS A 75 21.68 -21.71 28.01
C LYS A 75 22.56 -22.84 28.54
N ALA A 76 23.84 -22.80 28.22
CA ALA A 76 24.82 -23.72 28.75
C ALA A 76 24.79 -23.68 30.28
N LYS A 77 24.76 -24.86 30.91
CA LYS A 77 24.77 -25.02 32.37
C LYS A 77 25.96 -24.22 32.94
N PRO A 78 25.76 -23.34 33.93
CA PRO A 78 26.86 -22.61 34.52
C PRO A 78 27.89 -23.61 35.06
N PRO A 79 29.20 -23.37 34.84
CA PRO A 79 30.23 -24.27 35.35
C PRO A 79 30.11 -24.37 36.86
N THR A 80 30.12 -25.60 37.37
CA THR A 80 30.07 -25.87 38.82
C THR A 80 31.41 -25.45 39.43
N GLN A 81 31.55 -24.17 39.78
CA GLN A 81 32.77 -23.67 40.38
C GLN A 81 32.79 -24.07 41.86
N LYS A 82 33.44 -25.20 42.15
CA LYS A 82 33.87 -25.53 43.50
C LYS A 82 35.09 -24.67 43.81
N TYR A 83 34.89 -23.62 44.58
CA TYR A 83 36.01 -22.83 45.08
C TYR A 83 36.65 -23.56 46.28
N PRO A 84 37.96 -23.85 46.25
CA PRO A 84 38.68 -24.36 47.39
C PRO A 84 39.19 -23.17 48.21
N PHE A 85 38.37 -22.66 49.12
CA PHE A 85 38.89 -21.88 50.24
C PHE A 85 38.63 -22.70 51.50
N SER A 86 39.70 -23.28 52.01
CA SER A 86 39.87 -23.76 53.39
C SER A 86 40.09 -22.58 54.34
#